data_AF-H9ABS4-F1
#
_entry.id   AF-H9ABS4-F1
#
_cell.length_a   1.000
_cell.length_b   1.000
_cell.length_c   1.000
_cell.angle_alpha   90.00
_cell.angle_beta   90.00
_cell.angle_gamma   90.00
#
_symmetry.space_group_name_H-M   'P 1'
#
loop_
_entity.id
_entity.type
_entity.pdbx_description
1 polymer ?
#
loop_
_entity_poly.entity_id
_entity_poly.type
_entity_poly.pdbx_seq_one_letter_code
_entity_poly.pdbx_strand_id
1 'polypeptide(L)'
;TGTIRKFCDIWEKYGSGLIAFHGQSGDIMFQGCTTDNVQPAFDAINEMGFDMGGAGPAVRTGMSCVGSARCEQSCFDEARAMRTCVNANLDDMHRPALPYKLKFKASGCANDCMNSIQRA
;
A
#
# COMPACT_ATOMS: atom_id res chain seq x y z
N THR A 1 -16.30 0.71 9.28
CA THR A 1 -16.30 -0.66 8.68
C THR A 1 -16.79 -0.69 7.24
N GLY A 2 -17.65 0.24 6.80
CA GLY A 2 -18.22 0.24 5.44
C GLY A 2 -17.20 0.09 4.29
N THR A 3 -16.05 0.77 4.35
CA THR A 3 -15.00 0.68 3.33
C THR A 3 -14.47 -0.74 3.13
N ILE A 4 -14.16 -1.45 4.22
CA ILE A 4 -13.62 -2.82 4.14
C ILE A 4 -14.67 -3.78 3.57
N ARG A 5 -15.95 -3.60 3.93
CA ARG A 5 -17.04 -4.41 3.37
C ARG A 5 -17.14 -4.23 1.86
N LYS A 6 -17.07 -3.00 1.36
CA LYS A 6 -17.06 -2.73 -0.08
C LYS A 6 -15.90 -3.42 -0.80
N PHE A 7 -14.69 -3.44 -0.21
CA PHE A 7 -13.58 -4.21 -0.78
C PHE A 7 -13.87 -5.71 -0.86
N CYS A 8 -14.51 -6.29 0.16
CA CYS A 8 -14.96 -7.67 0.12
C CYS A 8 -15.99 -7.90 -1.01
N ASP A 9 -17.01 -7.05 -1.10
CA ASP A 9 -18.08 -7.16 -2.10
C ASP A 9 -17.52 -7.07 -3.54
N ILE A 10 -16.58 -6.15 -3.78
CA ILE A 10 -15.89 -6.02 -5.07
C ILE A 10 -15.08 -7.29 -5.36
N TRP A 11 -14.31 -7.79 -4.41
CA TRP A 11 -13.44 -8.93 -4.65
C TRP A 11 -14.17 -10.26 -4.76
N GLU A 12 -15.32 -10.40 -4.11
CA GLU A 12 -16.23 -11.54 -4.32
C GLU A 12 -16.84 -11.50 -5.73
N LYS A 13 -17.12 -10.31 -6.27
CA LYS A 13 -17.68 -10.15 -7.62
C LYS A 13 -16.67 -10.43 -8.73
N TYR A 14 -15.44 -9.92 -8.60
CA TYR A 14 -14.45 -9.93 -9.69
C TYR A 14 -13.29 -10.90 -9.50
N GLY A 15 -13.02 -11.33 -8.27
CA GLY A 15 -11.88 -12.16 -7.92
C GLY A 15 -12.28 -13.50 -7.30
N SER A 16 -11.34 -14.08 -6.55
CA SER A 16 -11.52 -15.36 -5.86
C SER A 16 -12.22 -15.26 -4.50
N GLY A 17 -12.46 -14.04 -3.99
CA GLY A 17 -12.85 -13.79 -2.60
C GLY A 17 -11.70 -13.89 -1.58
N LEU A 18 -10.49 -14.30 -1.97
CA LEU A 18 -9.32 -14.36 -1.08
C LEU A 18 -8.61 -13.01 -1.00
N ILE A 19 -8.54 -12.46 0.22
CA ILE A 19 -7.86 -11.18 0.51
C ILE A 19 -6.85 -11.41 1.64
N ALA A 20 -5.63 -10.92 1.47
CA ALA A 20 -4.64 -10.88 2.54
C ALA A 20 -4.41 -9.44 3.04
N PHE A 21 -4.54 -9.28 4.35
CA PHE A 21 -4.32 -8.04 5.10
C PHE A 21 -3.10 -8.21 6.02
N HIS A 22 -1.92 -7.68 5.70
CA HIS A 22 -1.49 -6.99 4.48
C HIS A 22 -0.26 -7.69 3.90
N GLY A 23 0.16 -7.31 2.70
CA GLY A 23 1.48 -7.66 2.18
C GLY A 23 2.61 -7.04 3.01
N GLN A 24 3.82 -7.59 2.90
CA GLN A 24 4.99 -7.09 3.67
C GLN A 24 5.35 -5.62 3.34
N SER A 25 5.04 -5.17 2.12
CA SER A 25 5.20 -3.77 1.71
C SER A 25 4.06 -2.87 2.20
N GLY A 26 2.90 -3.44 2.54
CA GLY A 26 1.74 -2.73 3.08
C GLY A 26 0.48 -2.77 2.25
N ASP A 27 0.53 -3.31 1.03
CA ASP A 27 -0.64 -3.42 0.17
C ASP A 27 -1.70 -4.36 0.74
N ILE A 28 -2.96 -4.04 0.48
CA ILE A 28 -4.05 -5.02 0.55
C ILE A 28 -3.88 -5.94 -0.67
N MET A 29 -3.75 -7.25 -0.44
CA MET A 29 -3.52 -8.19 -1.53
C MET A 29 -4.81 -8.91 -1.90
N PHE A 30 -5.36 -8.53 -3.05
CA PHE A 30 -6.49 -9.19 -3.70
C PHE A 30 -5.97 -10.37 -4.54
N GLN A 31 -6.18 -11.60 -4.07
CA GLN A 31 -5.46 -12.77 -4.60
C GLN A 31 -6.26 -13.55 -5.61
N GLY A 32 -5.87 -13.49 -6.89
CA GLY A 32 -6.44 -14.32 -7.95
C GLY A 32 -7.71 -13.73 -8.58
N CYS A 33 -7.60 -13.39 -9.87
CA CYS A 33 -8.70 -13.06 -10.77
C CYS A 33 -8.30 -13.48 -12.20
N THR A 34 -9.25 -13.53 -13.11
CA THR A 34 -8.98 -13.70 -14.55
C THR A 34 -8.52 -12.37 -15.16
N THR A 35 -7.77 -12.42 -16.26
CA THR A 35 -7.31 -11.21 -16.98
C THR A 35 -8.46 -10.26 -17.31
N ASP A 36 -9.60 -10.79 -17.76
CA ASP A 36 -10.77 -10.00 -18.14
C ASP A 36 -11.38 -9.23 -16.97
N ASN A 37 -11.17 -9.71 -15.73
CA ASN A 37 -11.67 -9.07 -14.52
C ASN A 37 -10.69 -8.07 -13.89
N VAL A 38 -9.44 -7.98 -14.36
CA VAL A 38 -8.43 -7.07 -13.77
C VAL A 38 -8.88 -5.60 -13.85
N GLN A 39 -9.24 -5.13 -15.05
CA GLN A 39 -9.65 -3.74 -15.25
C GLN A 39 -10.99 -3.43 -14.57
N PRO A 40 -12.06 -4.24 -14.72
CA PRO A 40 -13.32 -4.00 -14.00
C PRO A 40 -13.18 -3.97 -12.46
N ALA A 41 -12.33 -4.82 -11.90
CA ALA A 41 -12.04 -4.81 -10.47
C ALA A 41 -11.33 -3.51 -10.05
N PHE A 42 -10.33 -3.09 -10.83
CA PHE A 42 -9.61 -1.85 -10.55
C PHE A 42 -10.52 -0.62 -10.66
N ASP A 43 -11.35 -0.53 -11.70
CA ASP A 43 -12.26 0.61 -11.89
C ASP A 43 -13.22 0.75 -10.69
N ALA A 44 -13.78 -0.35 -10.20
CA ALA A 44 -14.66 -0.36 -9.01
C ALA A 44 -13.92 0.08 -7.73
N ILE A 45 -12.66 -0.29 -7.58
CA ILE A 45 -11.80 0.14 -6.47
C ILE A 45 -11.44 1.64 -6.60
N ASN A 46 -11.20 2.10 -7.82
CA ASN A 46 -10.87 3.49 -8.12
C ASN A 46 -12.04 4.43 -7.89
N GLU A 47 -13.27 4.01 -8.21
CA GLU A 47 -14.50 4.74 -7.87
C GLU A 47 -14.68 4.94 -6.35
N MET A 48 -14.09 4.07 -5.52
CA MET A 48 -14.04 4.26 -4.06
C MET A 48 -12.96 5.25 -3.60
N GLY A 49 -12.13 5.76 -4.51
CA GLY A 49 -11.01 6.66 -4.22
C GLY A 49 -9.71 5.95 -3.83
N PHE A 50 -9.57 4.65 -4.13
CA PHE A 50 -8.35 3.89 -3.88
C PHE A 50 -7.61 3.57 -5.17
N ASP A 51 -6.29 3.43 -5.08
CA ASP A 51 -5.44 3.19 -6.23
C ASP A 51 -4.63 1.89 -6.08
N MET A 52 -4.02 1.45 -7.16
CA MET A 52 -3.08 0.32 -7.15
C MET A 52 -1.77 0.71 -6.46
N GLY A 53 -1.22 -0.26 -5.74
CA GLY A 53 0.14 -0.19 -5.22
C GLY A 53 1.21 -0.33 -6.31
N GLY A 54 2.48 -0.16 -5.92
CA GLY A 54 3.62 -0.25 -6.82
C GLY A 54 4.19 -1.67 -6.98
N ALA A 55 4.51 -2.07 -8.21
CA ALA A 55 5.16 -3.34 -8.54
C ALA A 55 6.28 -3.16 -9.59
N GLY A 56 7.18 -4.14 -9.70
CA GLY A 56 8.29 -4.08 -10.67
C GLY A 56 9.47 -3.18 -10.24
N PRO A 57 10.30 -2.72 -11.19
CA PRO A 57 11.42 -1.79 -10.94
C PRO A 57 10.91 -0.35 -10.83
N ALA A 58 10.16 -0.11 -9.76
CA ALA A 58 9.41 1.11 -9.49
C ALA A 58 9.53 1.47 -8.00
N VAL A 59 9.04 2.65 -7.63
CA VAL A 59 8.70 2.93 -6.24
C VAL A 59 7.60 1.95 -5.82
N ARG A 60 7.83 1.24 -4.72
CA ARG A 60 6.84 0.33 -4.14
C ARG A 60 6.01 1.07 -3.11
N THR A 61 4.85 0.50 -2.82
CA THR A 61 4.08 0.86 -1.65
C THR A 61 4.97 0.81 -0.41
N GLY A 62 4.90 1.89 0.37
CA GLY A 62 5.60 2.05 1.63
C GLY A 62 4.62 2.02 2.80
N MET A 63 5.16 1.83 4.00
CA MET A 63 4.38 1.92 5.24
C MET A 63 5.15 2.65 6.32
N SER A 64 4.40 3.22 7.24
CA SER A 64 4.89 3.74 8.51
C SER A 64 4.46 2.86 9.67
N CYS A 65 5.12 2.99 10.82
CA CYS A 65 4.52 2.54 12.08
C CYS A 65 3.28 3.40 12.43
N VAL A 66 2.52 2.98 13.45
CA VAL A 66 1.34 3.72 13.93
C VAL A 66 1.70 5.13 14.40
N GLY A 67 2.87 5.26 15.04
CA GLY A 67 3.48 6.55 15.26
C GLY A 67 2.64 7.55 16.04
N SER A 68 2.71 8.83 15.65
CA SER A 68 2.02 9.97 16.27
C SER A 68 0.51 9.80 16.41
N ALA A 69 -0.12 8.87 15.67
CA ALA A 69 -1.53 8.55 15.85
C ALA A 69 -1.84 7.91 17.22
N ARG A 70 -0.88 7.17 17.81
CA ARG A 70 -1.11 6.44 19.07
C ARG A 70 0.15 6.05 19.87
N CYS A 71 1.31 6.62 19.58
CA CYS A 71 2.56 6.30 20.26
C CYS A 71 3.22 7.58 20.78
N GLU A 72 3.43 7.64 22.08
CA GLU A 72 4.06 8.74 22.81
C GLU A 72 5.57 8.85 22.57
N GLN A 73 6.18 7.83 21.95
CA GLN A 73 7.60 7.81 21.60
C GLN A 73 7.87 8.31 20.18
N SER A 74 6.83 8.69 19.43
CA SER A 74 6.94 9.17 18.07
C SER A 74 7.67 10.52 18.01
N CYS A 75 8.72 10.61 17.18
CA CYS A 75 9.50 11.85 17.02
C CYS A 75 9.02 12.72 15.84
N PHE A 76 8.12 12.23 14.99
CA PHE A 76 7.58 12.96 13.83
C PHE A 76 6.26 12.34 13.36
N ASP A 77 5.48 13.05 12.53
CA ASP A 77 4.25 12.50 11.95
C ASP A 77 4.58 11.54 10.79
N GLU A 78 4.59 10.24 11.09
CA GLU A 78 4.99 9.18 10.17
C GLU A 78 3.96 8.94 9.08
N ALA A 79 2.67 9.06 9.40
CA ALA A 79 1.59 8.91 8.43
C ALA A 79 1.64 10.05 7.39
N ARG A 80 1.87 11.28 7.84
CA ARG A 80 2.07 12.44 6.95
C ARG A 80 3.34 12.30 6.13
N ALA A 81 4.45 11.88 6.74
CA ALA A 81 5.71 11.66 6.02
C ALA A 81 5.53 10.61 4.92
N MET A 82 4.92 9.47 5.24
CA MET A 82 4.66 8.39 4.28
C MET A 82 3.76 8.86 3.13
N ARG A 83 2.63 9.52 3.45
CA ARG A 83 1.71 10.05 2.44
C ARG A 83 2.38 11.08 1.54
N THR A 84 3.25 11.92 2.10
CA THR A 84 3.99 12.93 1.32
C THR A 84 4.96 12.27 0.35
N CYS A 85 5.76 11.29 0.82
CA CYS A 85 6.70 10.56 -0.03
C CYS A 85 5.98 9.79 -1.16
N VAL A 86 4.91 9.07 -0.84
CA VAL A 86 4.18 8.28 -1.86
C VAL A 86 3.53 9.20 -2.90
N ASN A 87 2.81 10.24 -2.47
CA ASN A 87 2.12 11.13 -3.41
C ASN A 87 3.08 11.95 -4.28
N ALA A 88 4.27 12.28 -3.78
CA ALA A 88 5.29 12.97 -4.56
C ALA A 88 5.93 12.08 -5.65
N ASN A 89 5.82 10.75 -5.52
CA ASN A 89 6.46 9.78 -6.41
C ASN A 89 5.42 8.83 -7.05
N LEU A 90 4.19 9.30 -7.26
CA LEU A 90 3.09 8.47 -7.79
C LEU A 90 3.41 7.95 -9.20
N ASP A 91 4.03 8.80 -10.04
CA ASP A 91 4.41 8.42 -11.40
C ASP A 91 5.45 7.29 -11.40
N ASP A 92 6.51 7.43 -10.60
CA ASP A 92 7.54 6.41 -10.42
C ASP A 92 7.02 5.13 -9.75
N MET A 93 5.84 5.17 -9.12
CA MET A 93 5.17 4.01 -8.53
C MET A 93 4.36 3.22 -9.57
N HIS A 94 3.61 3.92 -10.42
CA HIS A 94 2.74 3.29 -11.42
C HIS A 94 3.43 3.00 -12.74
N ARG A 95 4.51 3.73 -13.07
CA ARG A 95 5.24 3.61 -14.33
C ARG A 95 6.69 3.23 -14.04
N PRO A 96 7.03 1.92 -14.08
CA PRO A 96 8.38 1.46 -13.75
C PRO A 96 9.45 2.11 -14.63
N ALA A 97 10.21 3.03 -14.05
CA ALA A 97 11.28 3.78 -14.72
C ALA A 97 12.64 3.65 -14.00
N LEU A 98 12.68 3.01 -12.83
CA LEU A 98 13.88 2.90 -12.02
C LEU A 98 14.74 1.70 -12.46
N PRO A 99 16.06 1.70 -12.21
CA PRO A 99 16.90 0.53 -12.47
C PRO A 99 16.49 -0.71 -11.67
N TYR A 100 15.91 -0.50 -10.48
CA TYR A 100 15.39 -1.56 -9.62
C TYR A 100 14.33 -1.02 -8.63
N LYS A 101 13.77 -1.90 -7.80
CA LYS A 101 12.73 -1.53 -6.81
C LYS A 101 13.27 -0.54 -5.77
N LEU A 102 12.49 0.48 -5.44
CA LEU A 102 12.74 1.42 -4.33
C LEU A 102 11.58 1.36 -3.33
N LYS A 103 11.87 1.42 -2.02
CA LYS A 103 10.85 1.35 -0.95
C LYS A 103 11.03 2.51 0.02
N PHE A 104 9.95 3.18 0.39
CA PHE A 104 9.91 4.08 1.54
C PHE A 104 9.34 3.34 2.76
N LYS A 105 10.01 3.43 3.90
CA LYS A 105 9.50 2.94 5.19
C LYS A 105 9.83 3.97 6.27
N ALA A 106 8.90 4.23 7.17
CA ALA A 106 9.06 5.25 8.21
C ALA A 106 8.81 4.68 9.61
N SER A 107 9.81 4.83 10.48
CA SER A 107 9.70 4.52 11.90
C SER A 107 9.91 5.78 12.73
N GLY A 108 8.97 6.08 13.61
CA GLY A 108 8.96 7.28 14.45
C GLY A 108 10.09 7.38 15.46
N CYS A 109 10.69 6.25 15.85
CA CYS A 109 11.74 6.17 16.85
C CYS A 109 12.65 4.95 16.59
N ALA A 110 13.71 4.83 17.40
CA ALA A 110 14.72 3.78 17.24
C ALA A 110 14.23 2.35 17.51
N ASN A 111 13.03 2.16 18.06
CA ASN A 111 12.43 0.83 18.20
C ASN A 111 12.07 0.18 16.86
N ASP A 112 12.02 0.98 15.79
CA ASP A 112 11.84 0.53 14.41
C ASP A 112 10.66 -0.44 14.21
N CYS A 113 9.48 -0.11 14.75
CA CYS A 113 8.30 -0.99 14.65
C CYS A 113 7.84 -1.27 13.20
N MET A 114 8.23 -0.44 12.23
CA MET A 114 7.98 -0.69 10.80
C MET A 114 9.08 -1.54 10.15
N ASN A 115 10.16 -1.82 10.86
CA ASN A 115 11.34 -2.51 10.34
C ASN A 115 11.87 -1.83 9.06
N SER A 116 12.13 -0.52 9.19
CA SER A 116 12.55 0.38 8.12
C SER A 116 14.01 0.24 7.75
N ILE A 117 14.86 -0.20 8.69
CA ILE A 117 16.30 -0.40 8.45
C ILE A 117 16.54 -1.72 7.71
N GLN A 118 15.69 -2.71 7.91
CA GLN A 118 15.84 -4.03 7.31
C GLN A 118 15.59 -4.02 5.80
N ARG A 119 16.49 -4.69 5.07
CA ARG A 119 16.59 -4.66 3.61
C ARG A 119 16.30 -6.01 2.94
N ALA A 120 15.27 -6.76 3.39
CA ALA A 120 14.81 -7.95 2.64
C ALA A 120 13.69 -7.60 1.63
#